data_AF-A0A1D1UXJ9-F1
#
_entry.id   AF-A0A1D1UXJ9-F1
#
_cell.length_a   1.000
_cell.length_b   1.000
_cell.length_c   1.000
_cell.angle_alpha   90.00
_cell.angle_beta   90.00
_cell.angle_gamma   90.00
#
_symmetry.space_group_name_H-M   'P 1'
#
loop_
_entity.id
_entity.type
_entity.pdbx_description
1 polymer ?
#
loop_
_entity_poly.entity_id
_entity_poly.type
_entity_poly.pdbx_seq_one_letter_code
_entity_poly.pdbx_strand_id
1 'polypeptide(L)'
;MTEHSVDISESTVKRRINEQGMFGRVARKKPFVNYASRMKRLNFVKMYVKEPQSFWNNVLWSDETKINLFGSDGMVRVWRKPGEEYAPVCTVPTVKHGGGRLIFWGCSSARGVGNLVVIKGNIDGLMYRNIMDQNVLQSAKKLKLKKGWHYQQDNDSKHTSIVSRDWIIEKKIKILQWAPYSPDLNPIEHLWSEVERQLKGRHPSNLEELEETVKEIWYGMDPEICAKLVRSIPNRLRKVKKNRGYPTKY
;
A
#
# COMPACT_ATOMS: atom_id res chain seq x y z
N MET A 1 -3.99 7.32 -54.84
CA MET A 1 -4.40 7.17 -53.43
C MET A 1 -4.39 5.68 -53.13
N THR A 2 -3.44 5.07 -52.41
CA THR A 2 -2.37 5.50 -51.50
C THR A 2 -1.09 4.71 -51.85
N GLU A 3 -0.09 5.37 -52.42
CA GLU A 3 1.25 4.80 -52.64
C GLU A 3 2.10 4.94 -51.37
N HIS A 4 2.96 3.94 -51.14
CA HIS A 4 3.94 3.76 -50.06
C HIS A 4 3.60 2.67 -49.03
N SER A 5 3.48 1.42 -49.49
CA SER A 5 3.83 0.27 -48.66
C SER A 5 5.36 0.18 -48.56
N VAL A 6 5.97 1.01 -47.73
CA VAL A 6 7.40 0.88 -47.43
C VAL A 6 7.57 -0.36 -46.56
N ASP A 7 8.33 -1.34 -47.05
CA ASP A 7 8.71 -2.50 -46.25
C ASP A 7 9.82 -2.07 -45.28
N ILE A 8 9.44 -1.81 -44.02
CA ILE A 8 10.33 -1.26 -43.00
C ILE A 8 10.69 -2.38 -42.02
N SER A 9 11.98 -2.65 -41.85
CA SER A 9 12.45 -3.62 -40.87
C SER A 9 12.09 -3.20 -39.44
N GLU A 10 11.81 -4.19 -38.58
CA GLU A 10 11.54 -3.97 -37.14
C GLU A 10 12.66 -3.17 -36.45
N SER A 11 13.91 -3.38 -36.88
CA SER A 11 15.08 -2.64 -36.41
C SER A 11 15.01 -1.16 -36.76
N THR A 12 14.54 -0.82 -37.96
CA THR A 12 14.34 0.57 -38.39
C THR A 12 13.22 1.22 -37.60
N VAL A 13 12.12 0.52 -37.36
CA VAL A 13 11.01 0.98 -36.50
C VAL A 13 11.51 1.25 -35.07
N LYS A 14 12.19 0.29 -34.46
CA LYS A 14 12.77 0.43 -33.10
C LYS A 14 13.75 1.59 -33.00
N ARG A 15 14.63 1.77 -34.00
CA ARG A 15 15.59 2.88 -34.02
C ARG A 15 14.87 4.23 -34.08
N ARG A 16 13.90 4.41 -34.98
CA ARG A 16 13.13 5.66 -35.07
C ARG A 16 12.35 5.96 -33.80
N ILE A 17 11.78 4.94 -33.15
CA ILE A 17 11.10 5.08 -31.85
C ILE A 17 12.10 5.50 -30.75
N ASN A 18 13.28 4.88 -30.70
CA ASN A 18 14.33 5.22 -29.74
C ASN A 18 14.91 6.63 -29.96
N GLU A 19 15.09 7.08 -31.21
CA GLU A 19 15.51 8.45 -31.56
C GLU A 19 14.53 9.51 -31.00
N GLN A 20 13.25 9.14 -30.83
CA GLN A 20 12.22 9.98 -30.18
C GLN A 20 12.19 9.84 -28.65
N GLY A 21 13.17 9.17 -28.05
CA GLY A 21 13.25 8.96 -26.59
C GLY A 21 12.21 7.99 -26.04
N MET A 22 11.55 7.22 -26.90
CA MET A 22 10.60 6.18 -26.51
C MET A 22 11.32 4.84 -26.43
N PHE A 23 11.16 4.12 -25.32
CA PHE A 23 11.85 2.86 -25.11
C PHE A 23 10.89 1.78 -24.61
N GLY A 24 11.11 0.54 -25.04
CA GLY A 24 10.44 -0.62 -24.47
C GLY A 24 10.72 -0.73 -22.97
N ARG A 25 9.66 -0.73 -22.15
CA ARG A 25 9.71 -0.88 -20.69
C ARG A 25 8.58 -1.77 -20.22
N VAL A 26 8.78 -2.47 -19.11
CA VAL A 26 7.74 -3.27 -18.46
C VAL A 26 6.66 -2.34 -17.89
N ALA A 27 5.40 -2.58 -18.26
CA ALA A 27 4.25 -1.83 -17.75
C ALA A 27 4.16 -1.92 -16.21
N ARG A 28 3.80 -0.80 -15.56
CA ARG A 28 3.62 -0.76 -14.10
C ARG A 28 2.23 -1.28 -13.73
N LYS A 29 2.15 -2.20 -12.77
CA LYS A 29 0.89 -2.65 -12.18
C LYS A 29 0.35 -1.56 -11.26
N LYS A 30 -0.86 -1.05 -11.53
CA LYS A 30 -1.58 -0.08 -10.70
C LYS A 30 -3.08 -0.43 -10.69
N PRO A 31 -3.84 -0.06 -9.65
CA PRO A 31 -5.28 -0.28 -9.62
C PRO A 31 -5.97 0.37 -10.82
N PHE A 32 -6.97 -0.32 -11.37
CA PHE A 32 -7.80 0.23 -12.43
C PHE A 32 -8.69 1.34 -11.86
N VAL A 33 -8.62 2.54 -12.45
CA VAL A 33 -9.42 3.70 -12.04
C VAL A 33 -10.41 4.03 -13.14
N ASN A 34 -11.67 3.62 -12.95
CA ASN A 34 -12.76 3.99 -13.84
C ASN A 34 -13.14 5.49 -13.68
N TYR A 35 -14.03 5.98 -14.54
CA TYR A 35 -14.44 7.39 -14.54
C TYR A 35 -15.01 7.84 -13.18
N ALA A 36 -15.89 7.04 -12.56
CA ALA A 36 -16.51 7.37 -11.28
C ALA A 36 -15.48 7.46 -10.15
N SER A 37 -14.58 6.47 -10.05
CA SER A 37 -13.49 6.46 -9.07
C SER A 37 -12.52 7.63 -9.29
N ARG A 38 -12.24 7.99 -10.55
CA ARG A 38 -11.42 9.16 -10.90
C ARG A 38 -12.04 10.47 -10.38
N MET A 39 -13.35 10.63 -10.54
CA MET A 39 -14.07 11.81 -10.03
C MET A 39 -14.06 11.87 -8.51
N LYS A 40 -14.23 10.73 -7.83
CA LYS A 40 -14.10 10.65 -6.35
C LYS A 40 -12.69 11.02 -5.88
N ARG A 41 -11.64 10.56 -6.57
CA ARG A 41 -10.24 10.97 -6.31
C ARG A 41 -10.02 12.47 -6.49
N LEU A 42 -10.56 13.06 -7.55
CA LEU A 42 -10.48 14.50 -7.77
C LEU A 42 -11.26 15.29 -6.71
N ASN A 43 -12.41 14.80 -6.25
CA ASN A 43 -13.16 15.42 -5.18
C ASN A 43 -12.37 15.40 -3.87
N PHE A 44 -11.77 14.26 -3.52
CA PHE A 44 -10.89 14.13 -2.36
C PHE A 44 -9.73 15.15 -2.42
N VAL A 45 -9.08 15.28 -3.57
CA VAL A 45 -8.05 16.31 -3.77
C VAL A 45 -8.61 17.71 -3.55
N LYS A 46 -9.78 18.04 -4.12
CA LYS A 46 -10.38 19.38 -3.95
C LYS A 46 -10.65 19.70 -2.47
N MET A 47 -11.12 18.72 -1.71
CA MET A 47 -11.40 18.87 -0.28
C MET A 47 -10.13 19.14 0.53
N TYR A 48 -9.07 18.35 0.30
CA TYR A 48 -7.95 18.30 1.22
C TYR A 48 -6.66 18.98 0.73
N VAL A 49 -6.59 19.46 -0.52
CA VAL A 49 -5.35 20.06 -1.08
C VAL A 49 -4.88 21.31 -0.34
N LYS A 50 -5.80 22.03 0.33
CA LYS A 50 -5.51 23.24 1.10
C LYS A 50 -5.26 22.98 2.58
N GLU A 51 -5.44 21.74 3.06
CA GLU A 51 -5.23 21.42 4.47
C GLU A 51 -3.74 21.58 4.85
N PRO A 52 -3.45 22.21 6.00
CA PRO A 52 -2.08 22.43 6.45
C PRO A 52 -1.42 21.12 6.89
N GLN A 53 -0.09 21.11 6.99
CA GLN A 53 0.65 19.92 7.43
C GLN A 53 0.23 19.46 8.85
N SER A 54 -0.20 20.38 9.71
CA SER A 54 -0.70 20.06 11.05
C SER A 54 -1.95 19.19 11.04
N PHE A 55 -2.81 19.31 10.03
CA PHE A 55 -3.96 18.42 9.82
C PHE A 55 -3.49 16.99 9.56
N TRP A 56 -2.60 16.81 8.57
CA TRP A 56 -2.06 15.51 8.18
C TRP A 56 -1.28 14.83 9.30
N ASN A 57 -0.54 15.61 10.09
CA ASN A 57 0.18 15.12 11.27
C ASN A 57 -0.76 14.60 12.37
N ASN A 58 -2.04 14.94 12.30
CA ASN A 58 -3.09 14.53 13.23
C ASN A 58 -4.09 13.54 12.61
N VAL A 59 -3.67 12.81 11.58
CA VAL A 59 -4.41 11.68 11.01
C VAL A 59 -3.77 10.37 11.51
N LEU A 60 -4.61 9.44 11.94
CA LEU A 60 -4.27 8.04 12.17
C LEU A 60 -4.60 7.26 10.90
N TRP A 61 -3.58 6.79 10.20
CA TRP A 61 -3.67 5.97 8.99
C TRP A 61 -3.73 4.52 9.39
N SER A 62 -4.63 3.73 8.79
CA SER A 62 -4.67 2.29 8.99
C SER A 62 -4.85 1.56 7.67
N ASP A 63 -4.45 0.29 7.67
CA ASP A 63 -4.60 -0.62 6.55
C ASP A 63 -4.32 -2.06 6.98
N GLU A 64 -4.74 -3.02 6.15
CA GLU A 64 -4.36 -4.41 6.27
C GLU A 64 -3.37 -4.82 5.16
N THR A 65 -2.34 -5.57 5.54
CA THR A 65 -1.43 -6.19 4.56
C THR A 65 -1.34 -7.70 4.77
N LYS A 66 -1.05 -8.41 3.68
CA LYS A 66 -0.82 -9.85 3.65
C LYS A 66 0.67 -10.09 3.40
N ILE A 67 1.35 -10.71 4.35
CA ILE A 67 2.77 -11.08 4.23
C ILE A 67 2.87 -12.60 4.14
N ASN A 68 3.50 -13.09 3.08
CA ASN A 68 3.73 -14.52 2.87
C ASN A 68 5.00 -14.97 3.60
N LEU A 69 5.01 -16.19 4.16
CA LEU A 69 6.20 -16.78 4.75
C LEU A 69 7.24 -17.13 3.67
N PHE A 70 6.79 -17.76 2.58
CA PHE A 70 7.62 -18.14 1.45
C PHE A 70 7.10 -17.54 0.15
N GLY A 71 8.04 -17.09 -0.68
CA GLY A 71 7.79 -16.57 -2.02
C GLY A 71 7.41 -15.08 -2.05
N SER A 72 7.90 -14.40 -3.09
CA SER A 72 7.42 -13.06 -3.45
C SER A 72 6.33 -13.17 -4.50
N ASP A 73 5.27 -12.34 -4.43
CA ASP A 73 4.25 -12.22 -5.48
C ASP A 73 4.82 -11.63 -6.82
N GLY A 74 6.14 -11.43 -6.91
CA GLY A 74 6.87 -10.84 -8.03
C GLY A 74 7.69 -11.85 -8.85
N MET A 75 7.99 -11.46 -10.10
CA MET A 75 8.79 -12.28 -11.01
C MET A 75 10.28 -12.19 -10.66
N VAL A 76 10.90 -13.32 -10.32
CA VAL A 76 12.35 -13.45 -10.17
C VAL A 76 12.97 -13.71 -11.53
N ARG A 77 13.99 -12.94 -11.90
CA ARG A 77 14.77 -13.15 -13.13
C ARG A 77 16.08 -13.82 -12.75
N VAL A 78 16.42 -14.91 -13.45
CA VAL A 78 17.69 -15.61 -13.35
C VAL A 78 18.41 -15.54 -14.70
N TRP A 79 19.74 -15.51 -14.67
CA TRP A 79 20.58 -15.66 -15.86
C TRP A 79 21.06 -17.10 -15.90
N ARG A 80 20.79 -17.83 -17.00
CA ARG A 80 21.14 -19.26 -17.15
C ARG A 80 21.39 -19.63 -18.61
N LYS A 81 22.14 -20.70 -18.86
CA LYS A 81 22.30 -21.28 -20.20
C LYS A 81 21.11 -22.19 -20.55
N PRO A 82 20.86 -22.49 -21.84
CA PRO A 82 19.89 -23.52 -22.23
C PRO A 82 20.22 -24.87 -21.58
N GLY A 83 19.23 -25.57 -21.02
CA GLY A 83 19.43 -26.85 -20.32
C GLY A 83 19.67 -26.76 -18.81
N GLU A 84 19.90 -25.56 -18.26
CA GLU A 84 20.11 -25.34 -16.81
C GLU A 84 18.78 -25.03 -16.06
N GLU A 85 17.63 -25.34 -16.67
CA GLU A 85 16.35 -24.80 -16.20
C GLU A 85 15.96 -25.26 -14.79
N TYR A 86 16.44 -26.44 -14.40
CA TYR A 86 16.15 -27.10 -13.14
C TYR A 86 17.30 -27.02 -12.14
N ALA A 87 18.38 -26.30 -12.45
CA ALA A 87 19.45 -26.09 -11.49
C ALA A 87 18.89 -25.38 -10.23
N PRO A 88 19.27 -25.77 -9.01
CA PRO A 88 18.76 -25.15 -7.77
C PRO A 88 18.92 -23.63 -7.74
N VAL A 89 20.03 -23.11 -8.28
CA VAL A 89 20.30 -21.67 -8.41
C VAL A 89 19.43 -20.95 -9.45
N CYS A 90 18.81 -21.69 -10.36
CA CYS A 90 17.94 -21.20 -11.43
C CYS A 90 16.45 -21.41 -11.14
N THR A 91 16.12 -21.91 -9.95
CA THR A 91 14.75 -22.16 -9.51
C THR A 91 14.48 -21.40 -8.22
N VAL A 92 13.23 -20.99 -8.02
CA VAL A 92 12.77 -20.46 -6.73
C VAL A 92 12.05 -21.61 -6.04
N PRO A 93 12.54 -22.08 -4.87
CA PRO A 93 11.87 -23.14 -4.14
C PRO A 93 10.42 -22.76 -3.82
N THR A 94 9.48 -23.64 -4.14
CA THR A 94 8.08 -23.49 -3.79
C THR A 94 7.68 -24.60 -2.82
N VAL A 95 7.11 -24.24 -1.70
CA VAL A 95 6.52 -25.20 -0.76
C VAL A 95 5.04 -25.43 -1.09
N LYS A 96 4.53 -26.64 -0.86
CA LYS A 96 3.08 -26.91 -1.00
C LYS A 96 2.31 -25.96 -0.08
N HIS A 97 1.27 -25.32 -0.62
CA HIS A 97 0.46 -24.28 0.05
C HIS A 97 1.18 -22.96 0.38
N GLY A 98 2.35 -22.68 -0.23
CA GLY A 98 3.02 -21.37 -0.10
C GLY A 98 3.61 -21.08 1.29
N GLY A 99 3.73 -22.10 2.15
CA GLY A 99 4.33 -21.98 3.49
C GLY A 99 3.46 -21.25 4.50
N GLY A 100 2.28 -20.79 4.09
CA GLY A 100 1.39 -19.98 4.91
C GLY A 100 1.64 -18.47 4.74
N ARG A 101 0.70 -17.71 5.29
CA ARG A 101 0.67 -16.26 5.24
C ARG A 101 0.05 -15.72 6.51
N LEU A 102 0.42 -14.51 6.88
CA LEU A 102 -0.24 -13.75 7.93
C LEU A 102 -0.87 -12.50 7.34
N ILE A 103 -2.03 -12.13 7.88
CA ILE A 103 -2.65 -10.84 7.59
C ILE A 103 -2.43 -9.98 8.83
N PHE A 104 -1.90 -8.78 8.61
CA PHE A 104 -1.65 -7.81 9.66
C PHE A 104 -2.57 -6.62 9.46
N TRP A 105 -3.19 -6.15 10.54
CA TRP A 105 -3.70 -4.79 10.63
C TRP A 105 -2.70 -3.93 11.36
N GLY A 106 -2.42 -2.76 10.80
CA GLY A 106 -1.51 -1.79 11.40
C GLY A 106 -2.08 -0.39 11.32
N CYS A 107 -1.61 0.49 12.19
CA CYS A 107 -1.89 1.91 12.06
C CYS A 107 -0.67 2.77 12.36
N SER A 108 -0.63 3.99 11.83
CA SER A 108 0.48 4.92 12.01
C SER A 108 0.01 6.37 11.95
N SER A 109 0.86 7.28 12.43
CA SER A 109 0.68 8.73 12.23
C SER A 109 2.03 9.38 11.92
N ALA A 110 2.07 10.69 11.71
CA ALA A 110 3.35 11.40 11.57
C ALA A 110 4.29 11.26 12.77
N ARG A 111 3.79 10.80 13.93
CA ARG A 111 4.56 10.61 15.16
C ARG A 111 5.14 9.21 15.34
N GLY A 112 4.93 8.31 14.37
CA GLY A 112 5.41 6.94 14.41
C GLY A 112 4.29 5.91 14.25
N VAL A 113 4.66 4.65 14.50
CA VAL A 113 3.78 3.50 14.38
C VAL A 113 2.87 3.33 15.60
N GLY A 114 1.60 3.00 15.34
CA GLY A 114 0.61 2.60 16.32
C GLY A 114 0.70 1.10 16.61
N ASN A 115 -0.43 0.50 16.97
CA ASN A 115 -0.52 -0.93 17.19
C ASN A 115 -0.45 -1.72 15.87
N LEU A 116 0.07 -2.93 15.98
CA LEU A 116 0.09 -3.96 14.95
C LEU A 116 -0.60 -5.20 15.50
N VAL A 117 -1.53 -5.77 14.72
CA VAL A 117 -2.35 -6.92 15.11
C VAL A 117 -2.29 -7.98 14.01
N VAL A 118 -2.00 -9.22 14.39
CA VAL A 118 -2.16 -10.36 13.49
C VAL A 118 -3.62 -10.79 13.48
N ILE A 119 -4.17 -10.88 12.29
CA ILE A 119 -5.53 -11.32 12.05
C ILE A 119 -5.49 -12.81 11.75
N LYS A 120 -6.12 -13.60 12.62
CA LYS A 120 -6.28 -15.04 12.45
C LYS A 120 -7.66 -15.31 11.84
N GLY A 121 -7.68 -15.88 10.63
CA GLY A 121 -8.92 -16.22 9.90
C GLY A 121 -9.40 -15.14 8.94
N ASN A 122 -10.66 -15.26 8.50
CA ASN A 122 -11.29 -14.29 7.59
C ASN A 122 -11.72 -13.04 8.37
N ILE A 123 -11.48 -11.86 7.79
CA ILE A 123 -11.94 -10.59 8.38
C ILE A 123 -13.39 -10.37 7.99
N ASP A 124 -14.30 -10.60 8.93
CA ASP A 124 -15.67 -10.09 8.82
C ASP A 124 -15.81 -8.73 9.54
N GLY A 125 -17.00 -8.13 9.45
CA GLY A 125 -17.27 -6.84 10.08
C GLY A 125 -17.14 -6.84 11.61
N LEU A 126 -17.44 -7.96 12.28
CA LEU A 126 -17.36 -8.07 13.74
C LEU A 126 -15.90 -8.15 14.20
N MET A 127 -15.09 -8.96 13.53
CA MET A 127 -13.65 -9.05 13.76
C MET A 127 -13.01 -7.67 13.54
N TYR A 128 -13.37 -6.97 12.45
CA TYR A 128 -12.84 -5.62 12.21
C TYR A 128 -13.28 -4.63 13.29
N ARG A 129 -14.53 -4.67 13.75
CA ARG A 129 -15.02 -3.85 14.87
C ARG A 129 -14.23 -4.11 16.16
N ASN A 130 -13.91 -5.37 16.46
CA ASN A 130 -13.09 -5.72 17.63
C ASN A 130 -11.66 -5.17 17.53
N ILE A 131 -11.05 -5.26 16.34
CA ILE A 131 -9.73 -4.67 16.07
C ILE A 131 -9.77 -3.16 16.31
N MET A 132 -10.79 -2.47 15.78
CA MET A 132 -10.96 -1.03 15.99
C MET A 132 -11.11 -0.68 17.46
N ASP A 133 -11.98 -1.39 18.19
CA ASP A 133 -12.29 -1.13 19.59
C ASP A 133 -11.05 -1.23 20.48
N GLN A 134 -10.23 -2.26 20.26
CA GLN A 134 -9.04 -2.51 21.06
C GLN A 134 -7.87 -1.59 20.68
N ASN A 135 -7.73 -1.21 19.41
CA ASN A 135 -6.46 -0.68 18.90
C ASN A 135 -6.49 0.78 18.44
N VAL A 136 -7.61 1.29 17.91
CA VAL A 136 -7.64 2.62 17.29
C VAL A 136 -7.45 3.72 18.33
N LEU A 137 -8.25 3.72 19.39
CA LEU A 137 -8.15 4.70 20.48
C LEU A 137 -6.84 4.56 21.27
N GLN A 138 -6.41 3.31 21.51
CA GLN A 138 -5.14 3.04 22.20
C GLN A 138 -3.96 3.59 21.40
N SER A 139 -3.94 3.38 20.08
CA SER A 139 -2.89 3.90 19.19
C SER A 139 -2.91 5.42 19.12
N ALA A 140 -4.09 6.04 19.00
CA ALA A 140 -4.21 7.49 19.02
C ALA A 140 -3.66 8.11 20.32
N LYS A 141 -3.92 7.46 21.47
CA LYS A 141 -3.37 7.87 22.78
C LYS A 141 -1.85 7.65 22.85
N LYS A 142 -1.35 6.48 22.45
CA LYS A 142 0.08 6.13 22.38
C LYS A 142 0.85 7.16 21.57
N LEU A 143 0.31 7.53 20.41
CA LEU A 143 0.89 8.51 19.49
C LEU A 143 0.63 9.95 19.90
N LYS A 144 -0.05 10.21 21.03
CA LYS A 144 -0.35 11.57 21.53
C LYS A 144 -1.01 12.46 20.47
N LEU A 145 -1.98 11.90 19.74
CA LEU A 145 -2.76 12.67 18.76
C LEU A 145 -3.56 13.77 19.46
N LYS A 146 -3.60 14.96 18.85
CA LYS A 146 -4.30 16.12 19.40
C LYS A 146 -5.81 15.93 19.25
N LYS A 147 -6.60 16.60 20.09
CA LYS A 147 -8.06 16.63 19.98
C LYS A 147 -8.49 16.97 18.55
N GLY A 148 -9.49 16.26 18.05
CA GLY A 148 -9.97 16.41 16.67
C GLY A 148 -9.10 15.73 15.61
N TRP A 149 -8.31 14.72 15.99
CA TRP A 149 -7.63 13.84 15.05
C TRP A 149 -8.65 13.09 14.17
N HIS A 150 -8.21 12.68 12.98
CA HIS A 150 -9.03 11.92 12.04
C HIS A 150 -8.51 10.48 11.94
N TYR A 151 -9.43 9.54 11.80
CA TYR A 151 -9.13 8.15 11.48
C TYR A 151 -9.32 7.94 9.98
N GLN A 152 -8.32 7.42 9.31
CA GLN A 152 -8.42 6.98 7.92
C GLN A 152 -8.55 5.47 7.89
N GLN A 153 -9.56 4.99 7.16
CA GLN A 153 -9.72 3.61 6.70
C GLN A 153 -10.17 3.67 5.24
N ASP A 154 -10.00 2.59 4.48
CA ASP A 154 -10.46 2.56 3.09
C ASP A 154 -11.98 2.26 3.00
N ASN A 155 -12.49 2.10 1.77
CA ASN A 155 -13.92 1.89 1.53
C ASN A 155 -14.29 0.41 1.33
N ASP A 156 -13.51 -0.53 1.88
CA ASP A 156 -13.86 -1.96 1.89
C ASP A 156 -15.25 -2.18 2.55
N SER A 157 -15.96 -3.21 2.10
CA SER A 157 -17.28 -3.57 2.60
C SER A 157 -17.27 -3.81 4.12
N LYS A 158 -16.18 -4.36 4.67
CA LYS A 158 -16.02 -4.57 6.12
C LYS A 158 -15.92 -3.26 6.90
N HIS A 159 -15.27 -2.24 6.33
CA HIS A 159 -15.10 -0.90 6.92
C HIS A 159 -16.38 -0.07 6.86
N THR A 160 -17.24 -0.36 5.88
CA THR A 160 -18.52 0.34 5.64
C THR A 160 -19.73 -0.41 6.19
N SER A 161 -19.52 -1.57 6.82
CA SER A 161 -20.55 -2.39 7.47
C SER A 161 -21.26 -1.63 8.60
N ILE A 162 -22.47 -2.08 8.95
CA ILE A 162 -23.30 -1.46 10.00
C ILE A 162 -22.53 -1.45 11.33
N VAL A 163 -21.95 -2.58 11.73
CA VAL A 163 -21.20 -2.71 13.00
C VAL A 163 -19.99 -1.77 13.07
N SER A 164 -19.29 -1.57 11.95
CA SER A 164 -18.16 -0.63 11.88
C SER A 164 -18.63 0.81 11.99
N ARG A 165 -19.72 1.16 11.31
CA ARG A 165 -20.31 2.51 11.34
C ARG A 165 -20.85 2.86 12.71
N ASP A 166 -21.55 1.93 13.36
CA ASP A 166 -22.10 2.13 14.70
C ASP A 166 -20.99 2.38 15.71
N TRP A 167 -19.90 1.62 15.64
CA TRP A 167 -18.73 1.85 16.49
C TRP A 167 -18.11 3.24 16.29
N ILE A 168 -17.97 3.70 15.04
CA ILE A 168 -17.45 5.03 14.72
C ILE A 168 -18.33 6.13 15.35
N ILE A 169 -19.65 5.97 15.27
CA ILE A 169 -20.62 6.91 15.86
C ILE A 169 -20.55 6.86 17.38
N GLU A 170 -20.58 5.67 17.98
CA GLU A 170 -20.52 5.42 19.43
C GLU A 170 -19.26 6.05 20.04
N LYS A 171 -18.09 5.79 19.44
CA LYS A 171 -16.80 6.32 19.90
C LYS A 171 -16.52 7.76 19.45
N LYS A 172 -17.44 8.38 18.70
CA LYS A 172 -17.34 9.77 18.19
C LYS A 172 -16.04 10.02 17.40
N ILE A 173 -15.64 9.04 16.57
CA ILE A 173 -14.43 9.12 15.76
C ILE A 173 -14.69 9.97 14.52
N LYS A 174 -13.78 10.90 14.22
CA LYS A 174 -13.83 11.66 12.97
C LYS A 174 -13.20 10.84 11.85
N ILE A 175 -13.98 10.43 10.86
CA ILE A 175 -13.46 9.72 9.70
C ILE A 175 -12.89 10.72 8.68
N LEU A 176 -11.69 10.42 8.16
CA LEU A 176 -11.17 11.08 6.97
C LEU A 176 -11.90 10.51 5.75
N GLN A 177 -12.65 11.34 5.02
CA GLN A 177 -13.34 10.89 3.82
C GLN A 177 -12.32 10.37 2.81
N TRP A 178 -12.44 9.12 2.38
CA TRP A 178 -11.42 8.48 1.55
C TRP A 178 -11.87 8.24 0.10
N ALA A 179 -10.98 8.49 -0.86
CA ALA A 179 -11.24 8.13 -2.25
C ALA A 179 -11.00 6.62 -2.48
N PRO A 180 -11.89 5.90 -3.19
CA PRO A 180 -11.68 4.49 -3.49
C PRO A 180 -10.45 4.28 -4.38
N TYR A 181 -9.86 3.08 -4.33
CA TYR A 181 -8.71 2.67 -5.13
C TYR A 181 -7.53 3.67 -5.08
N SER A 182 -7.23 4.15 -3.87
CA SER A 182 -6.23 5.20 -3.66
C SER A 182 -5.06 4.80 -2.74
N PRO A 183 -4.42 3.64 -2.96
CA PRO A 183 -3.27 3.23 -2.14
C PRO A 183 -2.10 4.22 -2.28
N ASP A 184 -1.97 4.88 -3.44
CA ASP A 184 -0.95 5.90 -3.66
C ASP A 184 -1.09 7.13 -2.73
N LEU A 185 -2.27 7.33 -2.14
CA LEU A 185 -2.53 8.38 -1.17
C LEU A 185 -2.41 7.90 0.28
N ASN A 186 -2.41 6.59 0.55
CA ASN A 186 -2.26 6.06 1.91
C ASN A 186 -0.76 5.93 2.24
N PRO A 187 -0.22 6.66 3.24
CA PRO A 187 1.20 6.57 3.57
C PRO A 187 1.57 5.22 4.20
N ILE A 188 0.63 4.48 4.81
CA ILE A 188 0.94 3.20 5.46
C ILE A 188 1.32 2.09 4.46
N GLU A 189 0.87 2.18 3.21
CA GLU A 189 1.29 1.30 2.11
C GLU A 189 2.82 1.32 1.91
N HIS A 190 3.42 2.50 2.13
CA HIS A 190 4.87 2.68 2.05
C HIS A 190 5.56 2.15 3.32
N LEU A 191 4.89 2.19 4.47
CA LEU A 191 5.38 1.55 5.69
C LEU A 191 5.39 0.03 5.54
N TRP A 192 4.35 -0.57 4.95
CA TRP A 192 4.34 -2.00 4.64
C TRP A 192 5.44 -2.39 3.65
N SER A 193 5.68 -1.56 2.64
CA SER A 193 6.82 -1.76 1.73
C SER A 193 8.17 -1.77 2.46
N GLU A 194 8.31 -0.93 3.49
CA GLU A 194 9.52 -0.90 4.34
C GLU A 194 9.64 -2.14 5.22
N VAL A 195 8.52 -2.62 5.78
CA VAL A 195 8.47 -3.89 6.52
C VAL A 195 8.92 -5.04 5.64
N GLU A 196 8.35 -5.19 4.45
CA GLU A 196 8.73 -6.24 3.50
C GLU A 196 10.20 -6.12 3.07
N ARG A 197 10.71 -4.89 2.93
CA ARG A 197 12.11 -4.64 2.58
C ARG A 197 13.06 -5.15 3.66
N GLN A 198 12.77 -4.86 4.93
CA GLN A 198 13.60 -5.33 6.06
C GLN A 198 13.46 -6.83 6.30
N LEU A 199 12.25 -7.38 6.10
CA LEU A 199 11.97 -8.81 6.26
C LEU A 199 12.77 -9.68 5.29
N LYS A 200 13.03 -9.20 4.07
CA LYS A 200 13.85 -9.90 3.07
C LYS A 200 15.25 -10.27 3.54
N GLY A 201 15.80 -9.58 4.54
CA GLY A 201 17.11 -9.88 5.11
C GLY A 201 17.10 -10.84 6.32
N ARG A 202 15.92 -11.26 6.80
CA ARG A 202 15.78 -12.01 8.06
C ARG A 202 15.27 -13.44 7.92
N HIS A 203 14.60 -13.76 6.80
CA HIS A 203 14.21 -15.12 6.40
C HIS A 203 13.59 -15.99 7.52
N PRO A 204 12.42 -15.63 8.06
CA PRO A 204 11.73 -16.47 9.04
C PRO A 204 11.36 -17.84 8.46
N SER A 205 11.47 -18.88 9.28
CA SER A 205 11.28 -20.29 8.87
C SER A 205 9.86 -20.80 9.11
N ASN A 206 9.09 -20.15 9.99
CA ASN A 206 7.72 -20.51 10.34
C ASN A 206 6.86 -19.26 10.60
N LEU A 207 5.54 -19.45 10.76
CA LEU A 207 4.60 -18.34 10.93
C LEU A 207 4.76 -17.59 12.25
N GLU A 208 5.21 -18.26 13.31
CA GLU A 208 5.46 -17.62 14.61
C GLU A 208 6.68 -16.70 14.52
N GLU A 209 7.80 -17.18 13.98
CA GLU A 209 8.97 -16.35 13.67
C GLU A 209 8.64 -15.19 12.73
N LEU A 210 7.76 -15.41 11.74
CA LEU A 210 7.30 -14.35 10.85
C LEU A 210 6.54 -13.26 11.62
N GLU A 211 5.61 -13.65 12.49
CA GLU A 211 4.87 -12.71 13.34
C GLU A 211 5.80 -11.90 14.24
N GLU A 212 6.74 -12.56 14.92
CA GLU A 212 7.71 -11.91 15.80
C GLU A 212 8.63 -10.96 15.04
N THR A 213 9.17 -11.41 13.91
CA THR A 213 10.07 -10.61 13.06
C THR A 213 9.36 -9.37 12.54
N VAL A 214 8.11 -9.50 12.08
CA VAL A 214 7.32 -8.36 11.59
C VAL A 214 7.01 -7.38 12.73
N LYS A 215 6.69 -7.87 13.93
CA LYS A 215 6.51 -7.02 15.12
C LYS A 215 7.78 -6.27 15.48
N GLU A 216 8.93 -6.94 15.48
CA GLU A 216 10.21 -6.31 15.78
C GLU A 216 10.53 -5.20 14.77
N ILE A 217 10.39 -5.47 13.47
CA ILE A 217 10.59 -4.47 12.41
C ILE A 217 9.61 -3.29 12.59
N TRP A 218 8.33 -3.57 12.82
CA TRP A 218 7.30 -2.55 12.94
C TRP A 218 7.55 -1.62 14.13
N TYR A 219 7.82 -2.19 15.30
CA TYR A 219 8.05 -1.40 16.51
C TYR A 219 9.45 -0.80 16.61
N GLY A 220 10.43 -1.35 15.88
CA GLY A 220 11.76 -0.79 15.72
C GLY A 220 11.85 0.32 14.67
N MET A 221 10.75 0.64 13.98
CA MET A 221 10.75 1.62 12.90
C MET A 221 10.96 3.05 13.42
N ASP A 222 11.93 3.76 12.84
CA ASP A 222 12.19 5.17 13.16
C ASP A 222 10.94 6.03 12.88
N PRO A 223 10.40 6.74 13.89
CA PRO A 223 9.27 7.65 13.71
C PRO A 223 9.46 8.69 12.59
N GLU A 224 10.70 9.06 12.26
CA GLU A 224 11.01 10.00 11.19
C GLU A 224 10.62 9.45 9.80
N ILE A 225 10.61 8.12 9.61
CA ILE A 225 10.07 7.49 8.38
C ILE A 225 8.59 7.84 8.25
N CYS A 226 7.81 7.64 9.31
CA CYS A 226 6.40 7.97 9.33
C CYS A 226 6.17 9.47 9.09
N ALA A 227 6.95 10.33 9.75
CA ALA A 227 6.88 11.78 9.57
C ALA A 227 7.14 12.19 8.11
N LYS A 228 8.17 11.63 7.46
CA LYS A 228 8.48 11.88 6.04
C LYS A 228 7.35 11.47 5.11
N LEU A 229 6.75 10.29 5.35
CA LEU A 229 5.64 9.80 4.54
C LEU A 229 4.41 10.70 4.66
N VAL A 230 4.05 11.13 5.87
CA VAL A 230 2.92 12.05 6.09
C VAL A 230 3.21 13.45 5.53
N ARG A 231 4.44 13.95 5.63
CA ARG A 231 4.88 15.21 4.98
C ARG A 231 4.77 15.18 3.45
N SER A 232 4.78 13.99 2.86
CA SER A 232 4.64 13.85 1.41
C SER A 232 3.20 14.02 0.90
N ILE A 233 2.18 13.90 1.76
CA ILE A 233 0.76 13.87 1.38
C ILE A 233 0.32 15.07 0.53
N PRO A 234 0.63 16.33 0.88
CA PRO A 234 0.28 17.46 0.03
C PRO A 234 0.88 17.36 -1.38
N ASN A 235 2.09 16.81 -1.52
CA ASN A 235 2.68 16.57 -2.84
C ASN A 235 1.98 15.42 -3.58
N ARG A 236 1.58 14.35 -2.88
CA ARG A 236 0.80 13.26 -3.48
C ARG A 236 -0.52 13.79 -4.05
N LEU A 237 -1.25 14.60 -3.30
CA LEU A 237 -2.48 15.27 -3.74
C LEU A 237 -2.27 16.15 -4.98
N ARG A 238 -1.20 16.96 -5.00
CA ARG A 238 -0.86 17.78 -6.18
C ARG A 238 -0.57 16.91 -7.41
N LYS A 239 0.07 15.75 -7.24
CA LYS A 239 0.28 14.81 -8.36
C LYS A 239 -1.00 14.16 -8.84
N VAL A 240 -1.91 13.77 -7.95
CA VAL A 240 -3.24 13.28 -8.35
C VAL A 240 -3.98 14.36 -9.13
N LYS A 241 -3.91 15.62 -8.69
CA LYS A 241 -4.47 16.77 -9.43
C LYS A 241 -3.86 16.89 -10.83
N LYS A 242 -2.52 16.89 -10.92
CA LYS A 242 -1.78 16.99 -12.19
C LYS A 242 -2.10 15.84 -13.14
N ASN A 243 -2.22 14.64 -12.60
CA ASN A 243 -2.59 13.43 -13.34
C ASN A 243 -4.10 13.32 -13.57
N ARG A 244 -4.90 14.38 -13.34
CA ARG A 244 -6.35 14.40 -13.57
C ARG A 244 -7.09 13.23 -12.89
N GLY A 245 -6.63 12.83 -11.71
CA GLY A 245 -7.23 11.74 -10.92
C GLY A 245 -6.69 10.34 -11.23
N TYR A 246 -5.84 10.16 -12.23
CA TYR A 246 -5.18 8.88 -12.51
C TYR A 246 -4.15 8.49 -11.43
N PRO A 247 -3.71 7.22 -11.40
CA PRO A 247 -2.67 6.77 -10.47
C PRO A 247 -1.40 7.62 -10.54
N THR A 248 -0.73 7.76 -9.39
CA THR A 248 0.56 8.45 -9.30
C THR A 248 1.70 7.46 -9.11
N LYS A 249 2.93 7.97 -9.03
CA LYS A 249 4.13 7.16 -8.76
C LYS A 249 4.17 6.62 -7.34
N TYR A 250 3.41 7.23 -6.42
CA TYR A 250 3.30 6.79 -5.04
C TYR A 250 2.52 5.49 -4.95
#